data_AF-A0A3D1RLP5-F1
#
_entry.id   AF-A0A3D1RLP5-F1
#
_cell.length_a   1.000
_cell.length_b   1.000
_cell.length_c   1.000
_cell.angle_alpha   90.00
_cell.angle_beta   90.00
_cell.angle_gamma   90.00
#
_symmetry.space_group_name_H-M   'P 1'
#
loop_
_entity.id
_entity.type
_entity.pdbx_description
1 polymer ?
#
loop_
_entity_poly.entity_id
_entity_poly.type
_entity_poly.pdbx_seq_one_letter_code
_entity_poly.pdbx_strand_id
1 'polypeptide(L)'
;MNPETIFEEESDFDNPSPFNEKNLPQTHALEQSAEKTFDNTKNTARTEIEEAITAGTASSASVAIMDGGELIYAEGFGMADREKNIAANEDTVFNIGSVSKLFSATSIMLLVDEGKVALD
;
A
#
# COMPACT_ATOMS: atom_id res chain seq x y z
N MET A 1 20.25 28.37 59.67
CA MET A 1 20.01 26.94 59.96
C MET A 1 19.72 26.29 58.61
N ASN A 2 20.62 25.42 58.13
CA ASN A 2 20.51 24.61 56.90
C ASN A 2 19.42 23.52 57.07
N PRO A 3 18.86 22.84 56.01
CA PRO A 3 19.61 22.23 54.90
C PRO A 3 18.92 22.08 53.50
N GLU A 4 19.79 21.79 52.51
CA GLU A 4 19.71 20.93 51.29
C GLU A 4 18.37 20.55 50.59
N THR A 5 18.37 20.53 49.24
CA THR A 5 18.26 19.32 48.35
C THR A 5 17.38 19.49 47.08
N ILE A 6 18.04 19.53 45.89
CA ILE A 6 17.77 18.88 44.57
C ILE A 6 16.45 19.11 43.80
N PHE A 7 16.56 19.59 42.54
CA PHE A 7 16.13 18.92 41.28
C PHE A 7 16.80 19.59 40.05
N GLU A 8 17.43 18.77 39.20
CA GLU A 8 18.02 19.10 37.88
C GLU A 8 16.99 18.91 36.73
N GLU A 9 17.39 19.35 35.52
CA GLU A 9 16.92 18.95 34.15
C GLU A 9 15.55 19.48 33.63
N GLU A 10 15.37 19.99 32.40
CA GLU A 10 16.21 20.25 31.22
C GLU A 10 15.71 21.54 30.52
N SER A 11 16.65 22.37 30.06
CA SER A 11 16.46 23.36 29.01
C SER A 11 17.09 22.79 27.74
N ASP A 12 16.32 22.65 26.65
CA ASP A 12 16.75 22.79 25.24
C ASP A 12 15.65 22.28 24.29
N PHE A 13 14.51 22.99 24.25
CA PHE A 13 13.63 22.90 23.07
C PHE A 13 14.20 23.82 21.99
N ASP A 14 15.10 23.23 21.21
CA ASP A 14 15.76 23.84 20.06
C ASP A 14 14.73 24.33 19.03
N ASN A 15 14.82 25.60 18.70
CA ASN A 15 14.00 26.28 17.70
C ASN A 15 14.41 25.79 16.30
N PRO A 16 13.58 25.03 15.55
CA PRO A 16 14.01 24.51 14.28
C PRO A 16 14.19 25.66 13.27
N SER A 17 15.36 25.68 12.63
CA SER A 17 15.70 26.63 11.57
C SER A 17 14.70 26.57 10.41
N PRO A 18 14.44 27.69 9.70
CA PRO A 18 13.51 27.71 8.59
C PRO A 18 13.96 26.75 7.47
N PHE A 19 13.02 25.94 7.00
CA PHE A 19 13.21 24.97 5.92
C PHE A 19 13.72 25.68 4.66
N ASN A 20 14.93 25.33 4.20
CA ASN A 20 15.55 25.95 3.04
C ASN A 20 15.07 25.25 1.75
N GLU A 21 14.04 25.81 1.11
CA GLU A 21 13.43 25.28 -0.13
C GLU A 21 14.40 25.17 -1.33
N LYS A 22 15.55 25.86 -1.30
CA LYS A 22 16.49 25.86 -2.45
C LYS A 22 17.26 24.55 -2.65
N ASN A 23 17.13 23.59 -1.73
CA ASN A 23 17.78 22.28 -1.81
C ASN A 23 16.77 21.11 -1.94
N LEU A 24 15.51 21.38 -2.28
CA LEU A 24 14.58 20.31 -2.65
C LEU A 24 15.06 19.70 -3.98
N PRO A 25 15.22 18.36 -4.08
CA PRO A 25 15.50 17.71 -5.35
C PRO A 25 14.38 18.08 -6.33
N GLN A 26 14.75 18.57 -7.51
CA GLN A 26 13.79 18.93 -8.55
C GLN A 26 12.98 17.71 -8.96
N THR A 27 11.66 17.79 -8.72
CA THR A 27 10.67 16.69 -8.79
C THR A 27 10.62 15.96 -10.13
N HIS A 28 11.10 16.58 -11.23
CA HIS A 28 11.00 16.01 -12.58
C HIS A 28 12.03 14.91 -12.92
N ALA A 29 13.10 14.74 -12.15
CA ALA A 29 14.11 13.71 -12.43
C ALA A 29 13.79 12.35 -11.78
N LEU A 30 12.99 12.32 -10.72
CA LEU A 30 12.65 11.09 -9.99
C LEU A 30 11.56 10.29 -10.72
N GLU A 31 10.52 10.96 -11.25
CA GLU A 31 9.41 10.31 -11.98
C GLU A 31 9.89 9.53 -13.23
N GLN A 32 10.80 10.11 -14.03
CA GLN A 32 11.27 9.47 -15.27
C GLN A 32 12.21 8.29 -15.04
N SER A 33 12.89 8.24 -13.88
CA SER A 33 13.77 7.13 -13.52
C SER A 33 13.02 5.94 -12.91
N ALA A 34 11.90 6.21 -12.24
CA ALA A 34 11.02 5.19 -11.67
C ALA A 34 10.22 4.44 -12.76
N GLU A 35 9.74 5.13 -13.79
CA GLU A 35 8.96 4.49 -14.87
C GLU A 35 9.71 3.34 -15.55
N LYS A 36 10.98 3.56 -15.93
CA LYS A 36 11.82 2.51 -16.51
C LYS A 36 12.19 1.38 -15.55
N THR A 37 12.12 1.62 -14.25
CA THR A 37 12.58 0.64 -13.24
C THR A 37 11.58 -0.50 -13.08
N PHE A 38 10.29 -0.25 -13.33
CA PHE A 38 9.25 -1.25 -13.14
C PHE A 38 8.71 -1.85 -14.44
N ASP A 39 9.17 -1.42 -15.61
CA ASP A 39 8.69 -1.93 -16.91
C ASP A 39 8.78 -3.45 -17.01
N ASN A 40 9.88 -4.04 -16.57
CA ASN A 40 10.02 -5.51 -16.57
C ASN A 40 9.00 -6.19 -15.66
N THR A 41 8.80 -5.66 -14.46
CA THR A 41 7.82 -6.18 -13.50
C THR A 41 6.39 -6.07 -14.04
N LYS A 42 6.04 -4.93 -14.64
CA LYS A 42 4.73 -4.69 -15.28
C LYS A 42 4.50 -5.66 -16.42
N ASN A 43 5.48 -5.80 -17.32
CA ASN A 43 5.40 -6.70 -18.47
C ASN A 43 5.31 -8.17 -18.06
N THR A 44 6.07 -8.57 -17.04
CA THR A 44 6.00 -9.93 -16.49
C THR A 44 4.62 -10.19 -15.90
N ALA A 45 4.13 -9.30 -15.02
CA ALA A 45 2.81 -9.44 -14.42
C ALA A 45 1.70 -9.52 -15.48
N ARG A 46 1.75 -8.64 -16.49
CA ARG A 46 0.81 -8.65 -17.61
C ARG A 46 0.84 -9.99 -18.35
N THR A 47 2.03 -10.45 -18.74
CA THR A 47 2.20 -11.68 -19.55
C THR A 47 1.68 -12.91 -18.82
N GLU A 48 2.03 -13.09 -17.55
CA GLU A 48 1.61 -14.25 -16.74
C GLU A 48 0.09 -14.28 -16.56
N ILE A 49 -0.53 -13.12 -16.36
CA ILE A 49 -1.98 -13.03 -16.20
C ILE A 49 -2.68 -13.26 -17.54
N GLU A 50 -2.19 -12.70 -18.64
CA GLU A 50 -2.72 -12.95 -19.98
C GLU A 50 -2.61 -14.45 -20.34
N GLU A 51 -1.52 -15.11 -19.98
CA GLU A 51 -1.35 -16.56 -20.15
C GLU A 51 -2.39 -17.33 -19.32
N ALA A 52 -2.58 -16.99 -18.04
CA ALA A 52 -3.58 -17.64 -17.20
C ALA A 52 -5.02 -17.47 -17.73
N ILE A 53 -5.35 -16.27 -18.24
CA ILE A 53 -6.66 -16.00 -18.86
C ILE A 53 -6.81 -16.82 -20.15
N THR A 54 -5.78 -16.86 -20.99
CA THR A 54 -5.80 -17.57 -22.28
C THR A 54 -5.84 -19.09 -22.10
N ALA A 55 -5.12 -19.62 -21.10
CA ALA A 55 -5.14 -21.03 -20.72
C ALA A 55 -6.48 -21.46 -20.09
N GLY A 56 -7.36 -20.51 -19.75
CA GLY A 56 -8.67 -20.76 -19.15
C GLY A 56 -8.62 -21.16 -17.68
N THR A 57 -7.48 -20.98 -17.01
CA THR A 57 -7.34 -21.23 -15.56
C THR A 57 -8.01 -20.12 -14.75
N ALA A 58 -8.07 -18.90 -15.29
CA ALA A 58 -8.84 -17.78 -14.77
C ALA A 58 -9.76 -17.21 -15.86
N SER A 59 -10.92 -16.67 -15.44
CA SER A 59 -11.86 -16.03 -16.37
C SER A 59 -11.64 -14.52 -16.53
N SER A 60 -11.18 -13.90 -15.47
CA SER A 60 -10.88 -12.48 -15.37
C SER A 60 -9.99 -12.23 -14.17
N ALA A 61 -9.22 -11.15 -14.19
CA ALA A 61 -8.43 -10.69 -13.06
C ALA A 61 -8.32 -9.16 -13.08
N SER A 62 -8.02 -8.55 -11.93
CA SER A 62 -7.50 -7.19 -11.82
C SER A 62 -6.20 -7.26 -11.04
N VAL A 63 -5.17 -6.58 -11.53
CA VAL A 63 -3.82 -6.61 -10.95
C VAL A 63 -3.34 -5.18 -10.74
N ALA A 64 -2.77 -4.94 -9.55
CA ALA A 64 -2.16 -3.67 -9.17
C ALA A 64 -0.76 -3.91 -8.60
N ILE A 65 0.17 -3.00 -8.87
CA ILE A 65 1.52 -2.98 -8.28
C ILE A 65 1.69 -1.64 -7.59
N MET A 66 2.11 -1.67 -6.33
CA MET A 66 2.41 -0.50 -5.52
C MET A 66 3.85 -0.54 -5.04
N ASP A 67 4.52 0.62 -5.04
CA ASP A 67 5.85 0.80 -4.46
C ASP A 67 5.89 2.14 -3.71
N GLY A 68 6.54 2.17 -2.54
CA GLY A 68 6.63 3.40 -1.73
C GLY A 68 5.29 4.02 -1.30
N GLY A 69 4.19 3.26 -1.34
CA GLY A 69 2.84 3.78 -1.08
C GLY A 69 2.14 4.37 -2.30
N GLU A 70 2.78 4.39 -3.46
CA GLU A 70 2.22 4.87 -4.72
C GLU A 70 1.80 3.70 -5.62
N LEU A 71 0.69 3.89 -6.33
CA LEU A 71 0.20 2.93 -7.33
C LEU A 71 0.94 3.17 -8.65
N ILE A 72 1.78 2.23 -9.06
CA ILE A 72 2.64 2.35 -10.24
C ILE A 72 2.11 1.60 -11.47
N TYR A 73 1.13 0.72 -11.27
CA TYR A 73 0.44 -0.04 -12.31
C TYR A 73 -0.89 -0.58 -11.79
N ALA A 74 -1.95 -0.51 -12.60
CA ALA A 74 -3.20 -1.21 -12.38
C ALA A 74 -3.85 -1.54 -13.73
N GLU A 75 -4.38 -2.75 -13.89
CA GLU A 75 -5.04 -3.20 -15.12
C GLU A 75 -6.02 -4.35 -14.85
N GLY A 76 -7.11 -4.38 -15.61
CA GLY A 76 -8.05 -5.51 -15.67
C GLY A 76 -7.86 -6.38 -16.90
N PHE A 77 -8.13 -7.68 -16.74
CA PHE A 77 -7.95 -8.71 -17.75
C PHE A 77 -9.21 -9.58 -17.87
N GLY A 78 -9.57 -9.95 -19.09
CA GLY A 78 -10.71 -10.84 -19.36
C GLY A 78 -12.06 -10.16 -19.15
N MET A 79 -13.10 -10.97 -18.87
CA MET A 79 -14.49 -10.52 -18.79
C MET A 79 -15.03 -10.70 -17.37
N ALA A 80 -15.37 -9.60 -16.71
CA ALA A 80 -16.02 -9.60 -15.40
C ALA A 80 -17.41 -10.27 -15.47
N ASP A 81 -18.13 -10.03 -16.58
CA ASP A 81 -19.40 -10.70 -16.88
C ASP A 81 -19.47 -11.02 -18.38
N ARG A 82 -19.39 -12.31 -18.71
CA ARG A 82 -19.45 -12.78 -20.10
C ARG A 82 -20.84 -12.66 -20.72
N GLU A 83 -21.89 -12.85 -19.94
CA GLU A 83 -23.27 -12.78 -20.44
C GLU A 83 -23.64 -11.34 -20.81
N LYS A 84 -23.16 -10.39 -20.00
CA LYS A 84 -23.38 -8.95 -20.22
C LYS A 84 -22.31 -8.28 -21.07
N ASN A 85 -21.29 -9.01 -21.52
CA ASN A 85 -20.13 -8.48 -22.23
C ASN A 85 -19.43 -7.32 -21.49
N ILE A 86 -19.25 -7.47 -20.19
CA ILE A 86 -18.55 -6.48 -19.36
C ILE A 86 -17.10 -6.94 -19.19
N ALA A 87 -16.16 -6.17 -19.73
CA ALA A 87 -14.73 -6.38 -19.52
C ALA A 87 -14.35 -6.08 -18.07
N ALA A 88 -13.38 -6.82 -17.53
CA ALA A 88 -12.79 -6.47 -16.25
C ALA A 88 -11.87 -5.25 -16.42
N ASN A 89 -11.83 -4.41 -15.41
CA ASN A 89 -10.95 -3.25 -15.26
C ASN A 89 -10.34 -3.25 -13.85
N GLU A 90 -9.49 -2.28 -13.56
CA GLU A 90 -8.82 -2.08 -12.29
C GLU A 90 -9.80 -1.99 -11.10
N ASP A 91 -10.99 -1.44 -11.32
CA ASP A 91 -12.04 -1.23 -10.32
C ASP A 91 -13.02 -2.41 -10.18
N THR A 92 -12.82 -3.49 -10.94
CA THR A 92 -13.74 -4.63 -10.91
C THR A 92 -13.72 -5.31 -9.55
N VAL A 93 -14.90 -5.45 -8.93
CA VAL A 93 -15.04 -6.07 -7.60
C VAL A 93 -15.04 -7.59 -7.72
N PHE A 94 -14.12 -8.23 -7.00
CA PHE A 94 -14.03 -9.69 -6.87
C PHE A 94 -14.36 -10.15 -5.46
N ASN A 95 -14.82 -11.40 -5.32
CA ASN A 95 -14.94 -12.02 -4.01
C ASN A 95 -13.55 -12.41 -3.50
N ILE A 96 -13.11 -11.75 -2.44
CA ILE A 96 -11.76 -11.93 -1.86
C ILE A 96 -11.63 -13.19 -0.98
N GLY A 97 -12.73 -13.89 -0.69
CA GLY A 97 -12.72 -15.17 0.03
C GLY A 97 -11.95 -15.12 1.35
N SER A 98 -11.01 -16.05 1.54
CA SER A 98 -10.24 -16.19 2.78
C SER A 98 -9.38 -14.97 3.13
N VAL A 99 -9.08 -14.08 2.19
CA VAL A 99 -8.42 -12.79 2.49
C VAL A 99 -9.25 -11.98 3.49
N SER A 100 -10.58 -12.14 3.50
CA SER A 100 -11.50 -11.50 4.47
C SER A 100 -11.12 -11.80 5.94
N LYS A 101 -10.45 -12.92 6.23
CA LYS A 101 -10.04 -13.28 7.60
C LYS A 101 -9.05 -12.28 8.17
N LEU A 102 -8.22 -11.65 7.34
CA LEU A 102 -7.30 -10.61 7.79
C LEU A 102 -8.08 -9.45 8.41
N PHE A 103 -9.16 -9.00 7.77
CA PHE A 103 -10.00 -7.93 8.31
C PHE A 103 -10.63 -8.31 9.65
N SER A 104 -11.19 -9.52 9.76
CA SER A 104 -11.78 -9.98 11.02
C SER A 104 -10.73 -10.12 12.12
N ALA A 105 -9.58 -10.72 11.82
CA ALA A 105 -8.50 -10.88 12.79
C ALA A 105 -7.96 -9.53 13.27
N THR A 106 -7.69 -8.60 12.35
CA THR A 106 -7.26 -7.22 12.68
C THR A 106 -8.31 -6.51 13.54
N SER A 107 -9.60 -6.64 13.20
CA SER A 107 -10.69 -6.02 13.98
C SER A 107 -10.72 -6.56 15.42
N ILE A 108 -10.50 -7.86 15.62
CA ILE A 108 -10.41 -8.46 16.95
C ILE A 108 -9.16 -7.97 17.68
N MET A 109 -8.01 -7.91 17.01
CA MET A 109 -6.77 -7.42 17.64
C MET A 109 -6.87 -5.96 18.06
N LEU A 110 -7.57 -5.10 17.31
CA LEU A 110 -7.83 -3.72 17.74
C LEU A 110 -8.64 -3.68 19.05
N LEU A 111 -9.62 -4.58 19.22
CA LEU A 111 -10.38 -4.67 20.47
C LEU A 111 -9.53 -5.20 21.64
N VAL A 112 -8.54 -6.03 21.33
CA VAL A 112 -7.58 -6.55 22.33
C VAL A 112 -6.64 -5.44 22.77
N ASP A 113 -6.13 -4.63 21.85
CA ASP A 113 -5.32 -3.45 22.15
C ASP A 113 -6.10 -2.43 23.01
N GLU A 114 -7.42 -2.32 22.79
CA GLU A 114 -8.33 -1.52 23.62
C GLU A 114 -8.70 -2.17 24.97
N GLY A 115 -8.23 -3.39 25.25
CA GLY A 115 -8.55 -4.14 26.48
C GLY A 115 -10.00 -4.63 26.57
N LYS A 116 -10.74 -4.62 25.45
CA LYS A 116 -12.16 -5.03 25.40
C LYS A 116 -12.34 -6.54 25.21
N VAL A 117 -11.32 -7.23 24.70
CA VAL A 117 -11.30 -8.67 24.46
C VAL A 117 -9.97 -9.23 24.95
N ALA A 118 -9.99 -10.41 25.58
CA ALA A 118 -8.79 -11.15 25.92
C ALA A 118 -8.57 -12.30 24.92
N LEU A 119 -7.31 -12.64 24.65
CA LEU A 119 -6.94 -13.74 23.74
C LEU A 119 -6.90 -15.10 24.44
N ASP A 120 -6.87 -15.12 25.77
CA ASP A 120 -6.63 -16.30 26.60
C ASP A 120 -7.89 -17.09 26.98
#